data_AF-A0A0C9UAF0-F1
#
_entry.id   AF-A0A0C9UAF0-F1
#
_cell.length_a   1.000
_cell.length_b   1.000
_cell.length_c   1.000
_cell.angle_alpha   90.00
_cell.angle_beta   90.00
_cell.angle_gamma   90.00
#
_symmetry.space_group_name_H-M   'P 1'
#
loop_
_entity.id
_entity.type
_entity.pdbx_description
1 polymer ?
#
loop_
_entity_poly.entity_id
_entity_poly.type
_entity_poly.pdbx_seq_one_letter_code
_entity_poly.pdbx_strand_id
1 'polypeptide(L)'
;VVCGVYPVYPTTVLNWSFPLVNTTVHYDLVNVHAMANVVQTFTSDISTAMEIKCVFPLPPDSSICAFKAVIDDKHTIKGIVKPKAKAKAEYEAAISKGKAAALLEQGNVEVFQLSLGNIKPEQTIEIHISFACTISHNGDLNSLCLTFPCVIAPRYGAGPQDFNANVSTQALDFSVSAQMTSYIKSITSPSHPIEMKLGQSTAESTTAFDPFKAHVSLSSSTLLEKDIVVSLTCEDLDKSRCTVESFIPDEGAKEHTYAYALTLVSRFELPSLPLQEYIFLVDRSGSMEGAKIAAVCSALQIMLRSLPQCGISFNIMSFGSRHTLFWPSSMAYTAENVEHASAHVDIIEANYGGTEIRAALDAAFRSQSDPAMPASVFVLTDGEAYNLDGVQATVADAISRSKASNSLLRLFCLGIGNAVS
;
A
#
# COMPACT_ATOMS: atom_id res chain seq x y z
N VAL A 1 -7.73 -8.33 -7.96
CA VAL A 1 -8.87 -8.72 -7.12
C VAL A 1 -9.57 -7.46 -6.65
N VAL A 2 -10.87 -7.30 -6.87
CA VAL A 2 -11.58 -6.10 -6.38
C VAL A 2 -11.91 -6.32 -4.91
N CYS A 3 -11.91 -5.28 -4.08
CA CYS A 3 -12.44 -5.34 -2.71
C CYS A 3 -13.87 -5.93 -2.74
N GLY A 4 -14.15 -6.96 -1.93
CA GLY A 4 -15.42 -7.69 -2.05
C GLY A 4 -15.62 -8.86 -1.10
N VAL A 5 -16.80 -9.49 -1.25
CA VAL A 5 -17.29 -10.62 -0.43
C VAL A 5 -17.24 -11.92 -1.24
N TYR A 6 -16.78 -13.01 -0.61
CA TYR A 6 -16.53 -14.34 -1.22
C TYR A 6 -17.01 -15.47 -0.30
N PRO A 7 -17.65 -16.54 -0.78
CA PRO A 7 -18.02 -17.70 0.03
C PRO A 7 -16.81 -18.62 0.31
N VAL A 8 -16.98 -19.52 1.28
CA VAL A 8 -15.88 -20.34 1.85
C VAL A 8 -15.77 -21.76 1.28
N TYR A 9 -16.58 -22.15 0.29
CA TYR A 9 -16.63 -23.55 -0.20
C TYR A 9 -16.19 -23.73 -1.67
N PRO A 10 -15.46 -24.83 -1.98
CA PRO A 10 -15.02 -25.13 -3.33
C PRO A 10 -16.11 -25.88 -4.12
N THR A 11 -16.11 -25.66 -5.43
CA THR A 11 -16.75 -26.44 -6.50
C THR A 11 -18.22 -26.15 -6.87
N THR A 12 -18.35 -25.65 -8.10
CA THR A 12 -19.42 -25.89 -9.08
C THR A 12 -20.85 -25.45 -8.73
N VAL A 13 -21.26 -24.38 -9.42
CA VAL A 13 -22.64 -23.92 -9.69
C VAL A 13 -23.32 -23.09 -8.59
N LEU A 14 -23.44 -21.77 -8.84
CA LEU A 14 -24.70 -20.98 -8.89
C LEU A 14 -24.34 -19.48 -8.96
N ASN A 15 -25.14 -18.67 -9.66
CA ASN A 15 -25.04 -17.21 -9.61
C ASN A 15 -25.33 -16.74 -8.18
N TRP A 16 -24.28 -16.52 -7.38
CA TRP A 16 -24.39 -15.86 -6.08
C TRP A 16 -23.64 -14.52 -6.16
N SER A 17 -24.29 -13.45 -5.74
CA SER A 17 -23.68 -12.12 -5.64
C SER A 17 -23.91 -11.55 -4.26
N PHE A 18 -22.86 -10.99 -3.68
CA PHE A 18 -22.94 -10.03 -2.59
C PHE A 18 -22.52 -8.68 -3.16
N PRO A 19 -23.40 -8.01 -3.93
CA PRO A 19 -23.10 -6.70 -4.47
C PRO A 19 -22.70 -5.75 -3.34
N LEU A 20 -21.53 -5.13 -3.47
CA LEU A 20 -21.19 -3.95 -2.67
C LEU A 20 -22.07 -2.80 -3.19
N VAL A 21 -23.00 -2.36 -2.35
CA VAL A 21 -24.00 -1.35 -2.71
C VAL A 21 -23.42 0.05 -2.52
N ASN A 22 -22.76 0.27 -1.39
CA ASN A 22 -22.21 1.57 -1.02
C ASN A 22 -20.94 1.41 -0.20
N THR A 23 -20.00 2.33 -0.40
CA THR A 23 -18.84 2.51 0.46
C THR A 23 -18.77 3.97 0.92
N THR A 24 -18.69 4.18 2.23
CA THR A 24 -18.46 5.50 2.81
C THR A 24 -17.12 5.49 3.53
N VAL A 25 -16.29 6.47 3.25
CA VAL A 25 -14.96 6.63 3.82
C VAL A 25 -14.82 8.05 4.34
N HIS A 26 -14.45 8.17 5.62
CA HIS A 26 -14.11 9.43 6.23
C HIS A 26 -12.74 9.34 6.90
N TYR A 27 -11.87 10.29 6.61
CA TYR A 27 -10.59 10.45 7.29
C TYR A 27 -10.58 11.73 8.13
N ASP A 28 -10.31 11.58 9.42
CA ASP A 28 -9.90 12.66 10.30
C ASP A 28 -8.37 12.73 10.29
N LEU A 29 -7.82 13.69 9.57
CA LEU A 29 -6.38 13.90 9.44
C LEU A 29 -5.91 15.00 10.37
N VAL A 30 -5.14 14.64 11.39
CA VAL A 30 -4.45 15.59 12.27
C VAL A 30 -2.96 15.51 11.97
N ASN A 31 -2.46 16.52 11.27
CA ASN A 31 -1.06 16.64 10.88
C ASN A 31 -0.60 15.46 9.97
N VAL A 32 0.15 14.48 10.50
CA VAL A 32 0.52 13.24 9.77
C VAL A 32 -0.22 12.00 10.24
N HIS A 33 -1.09 12.13 11.24
CA HIS A 33 -1.85 11.03 11.81
C HIS A 33 -3.27 11.08 11.29
N ALA A 34 -3.77 9.96 10.76
CA ALA A 34 -5.11 9.87 10.23
C ALA A 34 -5.89 8.77 10.96
N MET A 35 -7.12 9.10 11.35
CA MET A 35 -8.12 8.12 11.78
C MET A 35 -9.14 7.98 10.66
N ALA A 36 -9.30 6.76 10.15
CA ALA A 36 -10.26 6.47 9.09
C ALA A 36 -11.45 5.72 9.65
N ASN A 37 -12.64 6.03 9.14
CA ASN A 37 -13.85 5.28 9.33
C ASN A 37 -14.36 4.83 7.95
N VAL A 38 -14.44 3.52 7.76
CA VAL A 38 -14.90 2.89 6.52
C VAL A 38 -16.18 2.11 6.83
N VAL A 39 -17.22 2.40 6.06
CA VAL A 39 -18.49 1.68 6.08
C VAL A 39 -18.73 1.09 4.70
N GLN A 40 -18.93 -0.22 4.64
CA GLN A 40 -19.27 -0.92 3.41
C GLN A 40 -20.59 -1.65 3.59
N THR A 41 -21.53 -1.39 2.69
CA THR A 41 -22.86 -2.00 2.72
C THR A 41 -22.98 -3.04 1.61
N PHE A 42 -23.30 -4.26 1.99
CA PHE A 42 -23.50 -5.38 1.09
C PHE A 42 -24.94 -5.88 1.21
N THR A 43 -25.53 -6.29 0.09
CA THR A 43 -26.82 -6.98 0.09
C THR A 43 -26.60 -8.42 -0.35
N SER A 44 -27.24 -9.36 0.33
CA SER A 44 -27.14 -10.79 0.05
C SER A 44 -28.16 -11.22 -1.00
N ASP A 45 -27.72 -11.66 -2.19
CA ASP A 45 -28.60 -12.26 -3.21
C ASP A 45 -28.61 -13.80 -3.11
N ILE A 46 -28.19 -14.37 -1.98
CA ILE A 46 -28.07 -15.83 -1.81
C ILE A 46 -29.42 -16.48 -1.55
N SER A 47 -29.57 -17.74 -1.98
CA SER A 47 -30.78 -18.55 -1.75
C SER A 47 -30.71 -19.43 -0.49
N THR A 48 -29.53 -19.60 0.10
CA THR A 48 -29.30 -20.46 1.27
C THR A 48 -28.33 -19.79 2.24
N ALA A 49 -28.45 -20.10 3.53
CA ALA A 49 -27.58 -19.50 4.52
C ALA A 49 -26.13 -19.99 4.36
N MET A 50 -25.15 -19.07 4.37
CA MET A 50 -23.75 -19.43 4.15
C MET A 50 -22.77 -18.56 4.94
N GLU A 51 -21.52 -19.01 4.98
CA GLU A 51 -20.37 -18.22 5.44
C GLU A 51 -19.80 -17.40 4.29
N ILE A 52 -19.50 -16.14 4.59
CA ILE A 52 -18.89 -15.20 3.65
C ILE A 52 -17.55 -14.68 4.18
N LYS A 53 -16.66 -14.32 3.27
CA LYS A 53 -15.33 -13.76 3.49
C LYS A 53 -15.26 -12.43 2.77
N CYS A 54 -15.08 -11.34 3.51
CA CYS A 54 -14.87 -10.02 2.94
C CYS A 54 -13.37 -9.75 2.96
N VAL A 55 -12.82 -9.31 1.84
CA VAL A 55 -11.41 -8.94 1.72
C VAL A 55 -11.32 -7.48 1.34
N PHE A 56 -10.57 -6.71 2.12
CA PHE A 56 -10.36 -5.29 1.86
C PHE A 56 -8.88 -4.93 2.07
N PRO A 57 -8.33 -4.05 1.20
CA PRO A 57 -7.00 -3.50 1.41
C PRO A 57 -7.06 -2.39 2.44
N LEU A 58 -6.02 -2.25 3.25
CA LEU A 58 -5.80 -1.07 4.08
C LEU A 58 -4.46 -0.43 3.72
N PRO A 59 -4.27 0.89 3.95
CA PRO A 59 -2.98 1.52 3.77
C PRO A 59 -1.87 0.77 4.54
N PRO A 60 -0.62 0.77 4.02
CA PRO A 60 0.54 0.32 4.78
C PRO A 60 0.60 1.04 6.14
N ASP A 61 1.09 0.35 7.17
CA ASP A 61 1.18 0.86 8.55
C ASP A 61 -0.17 1.20 9.22
N SER A 62 -1.29 0.73 8.67
CA SER A 62 -2.59 0.86 9.31
C SER A 62 -2.75 -0.11 10.49
N SER A 63 -3.42 0.37 11.54
CA SER A 63 -3.79 -0.42 12.72
C SER A 63 -5.30 -0.32 12.94
N ILE A 64 -5.99 -1.47 12.88
CA ILE A 64 -7.43 -1.51 13.12
C ILE A 64 -7.72 -1.23 14.60
N CYS A 65 -8.50 -0.19 14.86
CA CYS A 65 -8.87 0.27 16.19
C CYS A 65 -10.26 -0.22 16.60
N ALA A 66 -11.18 -0.33 15.65
CA ALA A 66 -12.54 -0.79 15.92
C ALA A 66 -13.13 -1.55 14.73
N PHE A 67 -14.02 -2.48 15.05
CA PHE A 67 -14.77 -3.26 14.06
C PHE A 67 -16.18 -3.52 14.58
N LYS A 68 -17.19 -3.37 13.73
CA LYS A 68 -18.52 -3.94 13.94
C LYS A 68 -19.14 -4.37 12.62
N ALA A 69 -19.94 -5.43 12.66
CA ALA A 69 -20.82 -5.80 11.57
C ALA A 69 -22.27 -5.63 12.03
N VAL A 70 -23.10 -4.98 11.22
CA VAL A 70 -24.53 -4.80 11.46
C VAL A 70 -25.29 -5.60 10.42
N ILE A 71 -26.24 -6.43 10.85
CA ILE A 71 -27.07 -7.26 9.98
C ILE A 71 -28.53 -6.80 10.13
N ASP A 72 -29.16 -6.43 9.01
CA ASP A 72 -30.54 -5.93 8.88
C ASP A 72 -30.91 -4.82 9.87
N ASP A 73 -29.96 -3.94 10.22
CA ASP A 73 -30.07 -2.88 11.22
C ASP A 73 -30.51 -3.33 12.63
N LYS A 74 -30.49 -4.64 12.88
CA LYS A 74 -31.04 -5.26 14.10
C LYS A 74 -30.00 -5.98 14.93
N HIS A 75 -29.04 -6.62 14.27
CA HIS A 75 -28.04 -7.43 14.94
C HIS A 75 -26.65 -6.86 14.74
N THR A 76 -26.03 -6.43 15.83
CA THR A 76 -24.67 -5.86 15.82
C THR A 76 -23.69 -6.82 16.44
N ILE A 77 -22.74 -7.28 15.64
CA ILE A 77 -21.57 -8.03 16.09
C ILE A 77 -20.46 -7.01 16.36
N LYS A 78 -20.04 -6.88 17.63
CA LYS A 78 -18.93 -6.00 18.02
C LYS A 78 -17.62 -6.78 18.03
N GLY A 79 -16.60 -6.24 17.37
CA GLY A 79 -15.24 -6.77 17.42
C GLY A 79 -14.63 -6.60 18.81
N ILE A 80 -13.96 -7.65 19.30
CA ILE A 80 -13.16 -7.60 20.52
C ILE A 80 -11.78 -8.15 20.17
N VAL A 81 -10.75 -7.33 20.38
CA VAL A 81 -9.36 -7.72 20.12
C VAL A 81 -8.94 -8.82 21.07
N LYS A 82 -8.40 -9.92 20.52
CA LYS A 82 -7.93 -11.09 21.26
C LYS A 82 -6.66 -11.65 20.61
N PRO A 83 -5.84 -12.42 21.36
CA PRO A 83 -4.75 -13.18 20.77
C PRO A 83 -5.24 -14.09 19.64
N LYS A 84 -4.52 -14.12 18.52
CA LYS A 84 -4.92 -14.78 17.26
C LYS A 84 -5.45 -16.21 17.44
N ALA A 85 -4.70 -17.06 18.15
CA ALA A 85 -5.09 -18.45 18.39
C ALA A 85 -6.41 -18.59 19.18
N LYS A 86 -6.64 -17.70 20.16
CA LYS A 86 -7.86 -17.70 20.97
C LYS A 86 -9.07 -17.21 20.17
N ALA A 87 -8.90 -16.13 19.40
CA ALA A 87 -9.96 -15.59 18.53
C ALA A 87 -10.45 -16.66 17.53
N LYS A 88 -9.52 -17.36 16.89
CA LYS A 88 -9.81 -18.42 15.92
C LYS A 88 -10.58 -19.59 16.55
N ALA A 89 -10.11 -20.10 17.70
CA ALA A 89 -10.78 -21.22 18.37
C ALA A 89 -12.20 -20.86 18.83
N GLU A 90 -12.43 -19.65 19.34
CA GLU A 90 -13.76 -19.19 19.73
C GLU A 90 -14.70 -19.03 18.53
N TYR A 91 -14.19 -18.52 17.40
CA TYR A 91 -14.93 -18.41 16.15
C TYR A 91 -15.38 -19.79 15.64
N GLU A 92 -14.46 -20.74 15.50
CA GLU A 92 -14.76 -22.11 15.05
C GLU A 92 -15.79 -22.81 15.97
N ALA A 93 -15.69 -22.59 17.28
CA ALA A 93 -16.64 -23.11 18.26
C ALA A 93 -18.04 -22.46 18.17
N ALA A 94 -18.14 -21.22 17.68
CA ALA A 94 -19.41 -20.53 17.47
C ALA A 94 -20.09 -21.01 16.17
N ILE A 95 -19.31 -21.14 15.08
CA ILE A 95 -19.77 -21.63 13.79
C ILE A 95 -20.30 -23.06 13.90
N SER A 96 -19.56 -23.96 14.58
CA SER A 96 -20.00 -25.35 14.82
C SER A 96 -21.31 -25.46 15.62
N LYS A 97 -21.71 -24.40 16.34
CA LYS A 97 -22.97 -24.31 17.08
C LYS A 97 -24.08 -23.58 16.30
N GLY A 98 -23.84 -23.25 15.03
CA GLY A 98 -24.79 -22.53 14.17
C GLY A 98 -25.03 -21.07 14.58
N LYS A 99 -24.11 -20.46 15.34
CA LYS A 99 -24.22 -19.05 15.73
C LYS A 99 -23.68 -18.15 14.62
N ALA A 100 -24.28 -16.98 14.45
CA ALA A 100 -23.66 -15.90 13.68
C ALA A 100 -22.41 -15.41 14.43
N ALA A 101 -21.28 -15.42 13.76
CA ALA A 101 -19.98 -15.04 14.32
C ALA A 101 -19.13 -14.33 13.25
N ALA A 102 -18.25 -13.45 13.71
CA ALA A 102 -17.32 -12.70 12.88
C ALA A 102 -15.87 -12.95 13.35
N LEU A 103 -14.95 -13.11 12.40
CA LEU A 103 -13.51 -13.12 12.66
C LEU A 103 -12.82 -12.20 11.67
N LEU A 104 -12.19 -11.15 12.17
CA LEU A 104 -11.34 -10.25 11.40
C LEU A 104 -9.88 -10.59 11.69
N GLU A 105 -9.11 -10.88 10.65
CA GLU A 105 -7.68 -11.17 10.77
C GLU A 105 -6.88 -10.55 9.62
N GLN A 106 -5.63 -10.21 9.92
CA GLN A 106 -4.65 -9.86 8.90
C GLN A 106 -4.22 -11.13 8.18
N GLY A 107 -4.49 -11.20 6.88
CA GLY A 107 -4.00 -12.26 6.01
C GLY A 107 -2.52 -12.04 5.70
N ASN A 108 -2.24 -10.98 4.94
CA ASN A 108 -0.90 -10.54 4.52
C ASN A 108 -0.69 -9.04 4.86
N VAL A 109 0.48 -8.46 4.53
CA VAL A 109 0.94 -7.12 4.96
C VAL A 109 -0.05 -5.97 4.66
N GLU A 110 -0.97 -6.11 3.69
CA GLU A 110 -1.89 -5.04 3.28
C GLU A 110 -3.35 -5.51 3.14
N VAL A 111 -3.62 -6.78 3.43
CA VAL A 111 -4.91 -7.41 3.15
C VAL A 111 -5.52 -7.97 4.43
N PHE A 112 -6.69 -7.45 4.77
CA PHE A 112 -7.49 -7.93 5.89
C PHE A 112 -8.63 -8.79 5.38
N GLN A 113 -8.90 -9.87 6.11
CA GLN A 113 -9.96 -10.82 5.81
C GLN A 113 -10.94 -10.86 6.98
N LEU A 114 -12.21 -10.60 6.68
CA LEU A 114 -13.32 -10.78 7.59
C LEU A 114 -14.10 -12.03 7.21
N SER A 115 -14.26 -12.98 8.12
CA SER A 115 -15.13 -14.14 7.93
C SER A 115 -16.41 -13.96 8.74
N LEU A 116 -17.57 -13.96 8.08
CA LEU A 116 -18.90 -13.82 8.68
C LEU A 116 -19.71 -15.09 8.43
N GLY A 117 -20.10 -15.78 9.49
CA GLY A 117 -20.84 -17.03 9.40
C GLY A 117 -22.36 -16.86 9.50
N ASN A 118 -23.08 -17.78 8.85
CA ASN A 118 -24.53 -17.97 8.97
C ASN A 118 -25.37 -16.76 8.53
N ILE A 119 -24.97 -16.11 7.43
CA ILE A 119 -25.75 -15.05 6.78
C ILE A 119 -26.92 -15.71 6.04
N LYS A 120 -28.14 -15.20 6.25
CA LYS A 120 -29.37 -15.70 5.61
C LYS A 120 -29.61 -15.01 4.24
N PRO A 121 -30.50 -15.59 3.40
CA PRO A 121 -31.00 -14.93 2.19
C PRO A 121 -31.52 -13.51 2.44
N GLU A 122 -31.30 -12.62 1.48
CA GLU A 122 -31.85 -11.25 1.43
C GLU A 122 -31.44 -10.33 2.59
N GLN A 123 -30.41 -10.70 3.36
CA GLN A 123 -29.89 -9.85 4.43
C GLN A 123 -29.00 -8.73 3.92
N THR A 124 -29.10 -7.56 4.54
CA THR A 124 -28.17 -6.45 4.37
C THR A 124 -27.12 -6.48 5.46
N ILE A 125 -25.86 -6.34 5.08
CA ILE A 125 -24.71 -6.35 5.99
C ILE A 125 -23.97 -5.03 5.84
N GLU A 126 -23.81 -4.32 6.95
CA GLU A 126 -22.90 -3.18 7.03
C GLU A 126 -21.65 -3.57 7.81
N ILE A 127 -20.50 -3.38 7.18
CA ILE A 127 -19.20 -3.58 7.80
C ILE A 127 -18.62 -2.22 8.12
N HIS A 128 -18.38 -1.97 9.40
CA HIS A 128 -17.78 -0.73 9.90
C HIS A 128 -16.38 -1.06 10.44
N ILE A 129 -15.38 -0.41 9.88
CA ILE A 129 -13.97 -0.56 10.24
C ILE A 129 -13.42 0.82 10.56
N SER A 130 -12.79 0.95 11.72
CA SER A 130 -12.00 2.14 12.05
C SER A 130 -10.54 1.75 12.18
N PHE A 131 -9.65 2.51 11.54
CA PHE A 131 -8.22 2.28 11.62
C PHE A 131 -7.44 3.59 11.73
N ALA A 132 -6.34 3.55 12.48
CA ALA A 132 -5.37 4.63 12.52
C ALA A 132 -4.23 4.32 11.54
N CYS A 133 -3.72 5.33 10.85
CA CYS A 133 -2.51 5.24 10.05
C CYS A 133 -1.72 6.56 10.08
N THR A 134 -0.49 6.51 9.57
CA THR A 134 0.34 7.69 9.35
C THR A 134 0.47 7.96 7.86
N ILE A 135 0.34 9.22 7.44
CA ILE A 135 0.55 9.62 6.05
C ILE A 135 2.00 10.07 5.83
N SER A 136 2.54 9.72 4.67
CA SER A 136 3.95 9.96 4.33
C SER A 136 4.14 11.17 3.40
N HIS A 137 5.37 11.66 3.33
CA HIS A 137 5.76 12.69 2.37
C HIS A 137 5.84 12.11 0.95
N ASN A 138 5.51 12.92 -0.06
CA ASN A 138 5.52 12.52 -1.47
C ASN A 138 6.74 13.07 -2.23
N GLY A 139 7.95 12.70 -1.82
CA GLY A 139 9.21 13.18 -2.42
C GLY A 139 9.54 14.66 -2.16
N ASP A 140 8.53 15.49 -1.92
CA ASP A 140 8.64 16.86 -1.42
C ASP A 140 8.38 16.89 0.10
N LEU A 141 9.29 17.55 0.82
CA LEU A 141 9.23 17.69 2.28
C LEU A 141 8.02 18.52 2.74
N ASN A 142 7.42 19.31 1.85
CA ASN A 142 6.23 20.12 2.13
C ASN A 142 4.93 19.52 1.62
N SER A 143 4.94 18.28 1.13
CA SER A 143 3.76 17.64 0.58
C SER A 143 3.52 16.27 1.22
N LEU A 144 2.32 16.08 1.79
CA LEU A 144 1.85 14.83 2.35
C LEU A 144 0.93 14.12 1.35
N CYS A 145 0.99 12.79 1.33
CA CYS A 145 0.15 11.96 0.47
C CYS A 145 -0.70 11.02 1.32
N LEU A 146 -2.01 11.16 1.20
CA LEU A 146 -2.99 10.21 1.72
C LEU A 146 -3.46 9.33 0.56
N THR A 147 -3.35 8.02 0.73
CA THR A 147 -3.81 7.03 -0.24
C THR A 147 -4.87 6.14 0.39
N PHE A 148 -6.05 6.10 -0.22
CA PHE A 148 -7.08 5.11 0.11
C PHE A 148 -7.08 4.03 -0.99
N PRO A 149 -6.73 2.78 -0.65
CA PRO A 149 -6.66 1.71 -1.63
C PRO A 149 -8.06 1.28 -2.04
N CYS A 150 -8.34 1.34 -3.33
CA CYS A 150 -9.62 0.90 -3.93
C CYS A 150 -9.47 -0.44 -4.66
N VAL A 151 -8.24 -0.84 -5.00
CA VAL A 151 -7.94 -2.04 -5.78
C VAL A 151 -7.02 -2.98 -5.00
N ILE A 152 -7.30 -4.30 -5.02
CA ILE A 152 -6.32 -5.31 -4.57
C ILE A 152 -5.61 -5.83 -5.82
N ALA A 153 -4.32 -5.54 -6.00
CA ALA A 153 -3.57 -6.04 -7.14
C ALA A 153 -3.59 -7.59 -7.19
N PRO A 154 -3.91 -8.23 -8.34
CA PRO A 154 -3.72 -9.68 -8.49
C PRO A 154 -2.22 -10.03 -8.38
N ARG A 155 -1.89 -11.14 -7.73
CA ARG A 155 -0.51 -11.67 -7.62
C ARG A 155 -0.36 -12.90 -8.54
N TYR A 156 0.77 -13.04 -9.22
CA TYR A 156 1.07 -14.20 -10.07
C TYR A 156 1.40 -15.46 -9.26
N GLY A 157 0.87 -16.60 -9.71
CA GLY A 157 0.89 -17.89 -9.02
C GLY A 157 -0.52 -18.38 -8.67
N ALA A 158 -0.66 -19.65 -8.26
CA ALA A 158 -1.94 -20.20 -7.81
C ALA A 158 -2.34 -19.59 -6.46
N GLY A 159 -3.01 -18.44 -6.49
CA GLY A 159 -3.85 -18.00 -5.39
C GLY A 159 -5.01 -18.98 -5.17
N PRO A 160 -5.73 -18.92 -4.03
CA PRO A 160 -6.97 -19.66 -3.86
C PRO A 160 -7.85 -19.47 -5.12
N GLN A 161 -8.23 -20.57 -5.76
CA GLN A 161 -8.69 -20.61 -7.16
C GLN A 161 -10.04 -19.92 -7.47
N ASP A 162 -10.63 -19.13 -6.57
CA ASP A 162 -12.06 -18.78 -6.65
C ASP A 162 -12.36 -17.26 -6.62
N PHE A 163 -11.44 -16.39 -7.07
CA PHE A 163 -11.64 -14.93 -7.03
C PHE A 163 -12.13 -14.33 -8.37
N ASN A 164 -13.31 -14.75 -8.83
CA ASN A 164 -14.05 -14.01 -9.88
C ASN A 164 -15.17 -13.19 -9.24
N ALA A 165 -14.98 -11.87 -9.13
CA ALA A 165 -15.99 -10.96 -8.61
C ALA A 165 -16.87 -10.40 -9.76
N ASN A 166 -18.17 -10.67 -9.70
CA ASN A 166 -19.17 -9.85 -10.41
C ASN A 166 -19.38 -8.57 -9.59
N VAL A 167 -18.71 -7.50 -9.97
CA VAL A 167 -18.79 -6.21 -9.25
C VAL A 167 -19.95 -5.40 -9.82
N SER A 168 -21.00 -5.23 -9.04
CA SER A 168 -22.06 -4.25 -9.33
C SER A 168 -21.56 -2.84 -9.03
N THR A 169 -22.16 -1.85 -9.69
CA THR A 169 -21.95 -0.41 -9.48
C THR A 169 -21.87 -0.05 -7.99
N GLN A 170 -20.73 0.51 -7.58
CA GLN A 170 -20.46 0.93 -6.20
C GLN A 170 -20.64 2.44 -6.13
N ALA A 171 -21.60 2.91 -5.33
CA ALA A 171 -21.54 4.29 -4.87
C ALA A 171 -20.39 4.40 -3.86
N LEU A 172 -19.55 5.41 -4.02
CA LEU A 172 -18.49 5.76 -3.08
C LEU A 172 -18.66 7.20 -2.65
N ASP A 173 -18.74 7.40 -1.34
CA ASP A 173 -18.59 8.71 -0.71
C ASP A 173 -17.29 8.73 0.09
N PHE A 174 -16.34 9.53 -0.35
CA PHE A 174 -15.03 9.70 0.26
C PHE A 174 -14.89 11.13 0.78
N SER A 175 -14.39 11.29 2.00
CA SER A 175 -14.11 12.60 2.58
C SER A 175 -12.89 12.61 3.49
N VAL A 176 -12.24 13.76 3.55
CA VAL A 176 -11.10 14.02 4.43
C VAL A 176 -11.34 15.34 5.15
N SER A 177 -11.27 15.31 6.47
CA SER A 177 -11.24 16.49 7.34
C SER A 177 -9.83 16.65 7.87
N ALA A 178 -9.11 17.66 7.38
CA ALA A 178 -7.72 17.91 7.69
C ALA A 178 -7.56 19.06 8.67
N GLN A 179 -6.74 18.87 9.69
CA GLN A 179 -6.27 19.87 10.64
C GLN A 179 -4.74 19.78 10.74
N MET A 180 -4.07 20.86 10.34
CA MET A 180 -2.62 20.95 10.25
C MET A 180 -2.06 21.87 11.33
N THR A 181 -0.76 21.78 11.60
CA THR A 181 -0.04 22.75 12.45
C THR A 181 0.49 23.94 11.66
N SER A 182 0.41 23.86 10.33
CA SER A 182 0.96 24.85 9.40
C SER A 182 -0.06 25.21 8.32
N TYR A 183 0.13 26.36 7.68
CA TYR A 183 -0.78 26.85 6.64
C TYR A 183 -0.90 25.86 5.48
N ILE A 184 -2.13 25.51 5.12
CA ILE A 184 -2.43 24.67 3.96
C ILE A 184 -2.36 25.55 2.71
N LYS A 185 -1.41 25.25 1.81
CA LYS A 185 -1.21 25.98 0.56
C LYS A 185 -2.14 25.50 -0.54
N SER A 186 -2.23 24.19 -0.69
CA SER A 186 -3.02 23.57 -1.75
C SER A 186 -3.37 22.13 -1.38
N ILE A 187 -4.49 21.68 -1.95
CA ILE A 187 -4.93 20.29 -1.91
C ILE A 187 -5.25 19.89 -3.33
N THR A 188 -4.69 18.77 -3.76
CA THR A 188 -4.90 18.25 -5.11
C THR A 188 -5.10 16.75 -5.04
N SER A 189 -5.73 16.19 -6.06
CA SER A 189 -5.82 14.74 -6.23
C SER A 189 -5.35 14.41 -7.66
N PRO A 190 -4.18 13.76 -7.81
CA PRO A 190 -3.71 13.32 -9.12
C PRO A 190 -4.53 12.13 -9.66
N SER A 191 -5.34 11.50 -8.81
CA SER A 191 -6.07 10.26 -9.13
C SER A 191 -7.48 10.53 -9.65
N HIS A 192 -8.23 11.41 -8.98
CA HIS A 192 -9.66 11.64 -9.20
C HIS A 192 -10.04 13.11 -8.94
N PRO A 193 -11.05 13.67 -9.61
CA PRO A 193 -11.58 14.99 -9.27
C PRO A 193 -12.10 15.06 -7.83
N ILE A 194 -11.77 16.13 -7.12
CA ILE A 194 -12.20 16.37 -5.73
C ILE A 194 -12.85 17.74 -5.59
N GLU A 195 -13.82 17.87 -4.71
CA GLU A 195 -14.26 19.16 -4.18
C GLU A 195 -13.43 19.48 -2.93
N MET A 196 -12.97 20.73 -2.80
CA MET A 196 -12.18 21.17 -1.65
C MET A 196 -12.73 22.47 -1.05
N LYS A 197 -12.69 22.55 0.28
CA LYS A 197 -13.01 23.74 1.06
C LYS A 197 -11.86 24.03 2.02
N LEU A 198 -11.09 25.06 1.72
CA LEU A 198 -10.04 25.57 2.62
C LEU A 198 -10.67 26.46 3.69
N GLY A 199 -10.15 26.41 4.91
CA GLY A 199 -10.66 27.23 6.02
C GLY A 199 -11.63 26.51 6.94
N GLN A 200 -12.07 25.31 6.58
CA GLN A 200 -13.18 24.61 7.24
C GLN A 200 -12.87 23.11 7.31
N SER A 201 -13.22 22.46 8.42
CA SER A 201 -13.04 21.02 8.62
C SER A 201 -14.30 20.21 8.34
N THR A 202 -15.38 20.86 7.92
CA THR A 202 -16.69 20.26 7.66
C THR A 202 -17.24 20.76 6.34
N ALA A 203 -18.16 20.00 5.73
CA ALA A 203 -18.82 20.38 4.50
C ALA A 203 -19.74 21.62 4.66
N GLU A 204 -20.18 21.93 5.88
CA GLU A 204 -21.10 23.04 6.18
C GLU A 204 -20.35 24.33 6.55
N SER A 205 -20.71 25.45 5.90
CA SER A 205 -20.01 26.74 5.93
C SER A 205 -20.27 27.61 7.17
N THR A 206 -20.42 27.04 8.36
CA THR A 206 -20.89 27.77 9.55
C THR A 206 -19.78 28.34 10.43
N THR A 207 -18.50 28.00 10.21
CA THR A 207 -17.37 28.46 11.03
C THR A 207 -16.53 29.55 10.37
N ALA A 208 -15.86 30.36 11.21
CA ALA A 208 -14.82 31.30 10.79
C ALA A 208 -13.70 30.56 10.02
N PHE A 209 -13.13 31.24 9.02
CA PHE A 209 -12.04 30.71 8.19
C PHE A 209 -10.80 30.41 9.05
N ASP A 210 -10.39 29.14 9.07
CA ASP A 210 -9.19 28.66 9.75
C ASP A 210 -8.21 28.09 8.70
N PRO A 211 -7.12 28.79 8.38
CA PRO A 211 -6.20 28.39 7.30
C PRO A 211 -5.38 27.13 7.62
N PHE A 212 -5.54 26.58 8.83
CA PHE A 212 -4.98 25.29 9.24
C PHE A 212 -5.95 24.12 9.02
N LYS A 213 -7.17 24.39 8.54
CA LYS A 213 -8.21 23.39 8.32
C LYS A 213 -8.63 23.30 6.87
N ALA A 214 -8.99 22.10 6.44
CA ALA A 214 -9.58 21.88 5.13
C ALA A 214 -10.51 20.66 5.13
N HIS A 215 -11.46 20.67 4.21
CA HIS A 215 -12.34 19.55 3.93
C HIS A 215 -12.26 19.19 2.45
N VAL A 216 -12.13 17.90 2.18
CA VAL A 216 -12.09 17.32 0.83
C VAL A 216 -13.23 16.33 0.71
N SER A 217 -13.95 16.36 -0.39
CA SER A 217 -15.00 15.39 -0.68
C SER A 217 -14.93 14.90 -2.12
N LEU A 218 -15.25 13.63 -2.31
CA LEU A 218 -15.36 12.95 -3.60
C LEU A 218 -16.55 12.00 -3.51
N SER A 219 -17.50 12.15 -4.43
CA SER A 219 -18.59 11.20 -4.61
C SER A 219 -18.50 10.61 -6.01
N SER A 220 -18.57 9.29 -6.11
CA SER A 220 -18.56 8.56 -7.38
C SER A 220 -19.69 7.54 -7.41
N SER A 221 -20.36 7.41 -8.55
CA SER A 221 -21.35 6.35 -8.81
C SER A 221 -20.79 5.23 -9.71
N THR A 222 -19.52 5.35 -10.11
CA THR A 222 -18.83 4.37 -10.95
C THR A 222 -17.73 3.67 -10.18
N LEU A 223 -17.43 2.44 -10.58
CA LEU A 223 -16.32 1.65 -10.03
C LEU A 223 -15.00 2.42 -10.18
N LEU A 224 -14.23 2.54 -9.10
CA LEU A 224 -12.90 3.12 -9.16
C LEU A 224 -11.89 2.05 -9.56
N GLU A 225 -11.21 2.30 -10.68
CA GLU A 225 -10.15 1.42 -11.20
C GLU A 225 -8.77 1.72 -10.60
N LYS A 226 -8.66 2.79 -9.81
CA LYS A 226 -7.42 3.29 -9.21
C LYS A 226 -7.66 3.71 -7.77
N ASP A 227 -6.59 3.74 -7.00
CA ASP A 227 -6.62 4.24 -5.63
C ASP A 227 -6.88 5.74 -5.59
N ILE A 228 -7.55 6.20 -4.52
CA ILE A 228 -7.75 7.63 -4.27
C ILE A 228 -6.49 8.17 -3.60
N VAL A 229 -5.86 9.12 -4.27
CA VAL A 229 -4.67 9.82 -3.80
C VAL A 229 -5.02 11.29 -3.56
N VAL A 230 -4.87 11.75 -2.33
CA VAL A 230 -5.01 13.16 -1.94
C VAL A 230 -3.63 13.69 -1.53
N SER A 231 -3.14 14.68 -2.26
CA SER A 231 -1.87 15.38 -1.98
C SER A 231 -2.15 16.72 -1.31
N LEU A 232 -1.62 16.89 -0.11
CA LEU A 232 -1.77 18.07 0.73
C LEU A 232 -0.43 18.79 0.85
N THR A 233 -0.35 20.04 0.38
CA THR A 233 0.87 20.85 0.51
C THR A 233 0.69 21.87 1.61
N CYS A 234 1.61 21.88 2.58
CA CYS A 234 1.60 22.83 3.69
C CYS A 234 2.96 23.54 3.81
N GLU A 235 2.96 24.69 4.46
CA GLU A 235 4.21 25.36 4.82
C GLU A 235 4.96 24.62 5.92
N ASP A 236 6.29 24.66 5.90
CA ASP A 236 7.12 24.28 7.04
C ASP A 236 6.85 22.89 7.63
N LEU A 237 6.38 21.91 6.83
CA LEU A 237 6.20 20.52 7.28
C LEU A 237 7.54 19.85 7.62
N ASP A 238 8.63 20.42 7.14
CA ASP A 238 10.01 20.01 7.39
C ASP A 238 10.60 20.59 8.68
N LYS A 239 9.80 21.29 9.49
CA LYS A 239 10.20 21.76 10.82
C LYS A 239 9.86 20.73 11.89
N SER A 240 10.64 20.74 12.97
CA SER A 240 10.35 19.91 14.15
C SER A 240 9.04 20.35 14.80
N ARG A 241 8.22 19.40 15.21
CA ARG A 241 6.87 19.64 15.74
C ARG A 241 6.50 18.63 16.81
N CYS A 242 5.61 19.02 17.72
CA CYS A 242 5.07 18.17 18.76
C CYS A 242 3.54 18.28 18.74
N THR A 243 2.85 17.17 18.53
CA THR A 243 1.39 17.07 18.62
C THR A 243 1.03 16.42 19.95
N VAL A 244 0.00 16.94 20.61
CA VAL A 244 -0.48 16.42 21.91
C VAL A 244 -1.92 16.01 21.76
N GLU A 245 -2.21 14.76 22.09
CA GLU A 245 -3.57 14.27 22.26
C GLU A 245 -3.86 14.16 23.76
N SER A 246 -4.93 14.81 24.19
CA SER A 246 -5.39 14.76 25.58
C SER A 246 -6.65 13.90 25.66
N PHE A 247 -6.57 12.79 26.39
CA PHE A 247 -7.76 12.04 26.79
C PHE A 247 -8.32 12.66 28.07
N ILE A 248 -9.49 13.28 27.95
CA ILE A 248 -10.28 13.79 29.06
C ILE A 248 -11.39 12.78 29.31
N PRO A 249 -11.31 11.96 30.35
CA PRO A 249 -12.40 11.04 30.66
C PRO A 249 -13.68 11.80 31.03
N ASP A 250 -14.82 11.30 30.55
CA ASP A 250 -16.13 11.66 31.11
C ASP A 250 -16.21 11.25 32.59
N GLU A 251 -17.10 11.91 33.34
CA GLU A 251 -17.26 11.79 34.81
C GLU A 251 -17.10 10.34 35.31
N GLY A 252 -15.90 10.01 35.84
CA GLY A 252 -15.64 8.72 36.48
C GLY A 252 -14.25 8.13 36.28
N ALA A 253 -13.48 8.51 35.25
CA ALA A 253 -12.09 8.07 35.12
C ALA A 253 -11.12 9.07 35.79
N LYS A 254 -10.19 8.55 36.60
CA LYS A 254 -9.46 9.33 37.61
C LYS A 254 -8.23 10.09 37.10
N GLU A 255 -7.77 9.87 35.86
CA GLU A 255 -6.50 10.44 35.40
C GLU A 255 -6.59 10.96 33.96
N HIS A 256 -6.26 12.24 33.79
CA HIS A 256 -6.01 12.84 32.49
C HIS A 256 -4.74 12.23 31.91
N THR A 257 -4.83 11.66 30.72
CA THR A 257 -3.65 11.11 30.01
C THR A 257 -3.33 11.99 28.83
N TYR A 258 -2.05 12.32 28.66
CA TYR A 258 -1.53 13.06 27.51
C TYR A 258 -0.62 12.14 26.70
N ALA A 259 -0.91 12.00 25.41
CA ALA A 259 -0.02 11.34 24.45
C ALA A 259 0.70 12.42 23.63
N TYR A 260 2.03 12.32 23.57
CA TYR A 260 2.88 13.24 22.83
C TYR A 260 3.47 12.55 21.61
N ALA A 261 3.31 13.14 20.42
CA ALA A 261 3.94 12.71 19.20
C ALA A 261 4.95 13.78 18.74
N LEU A 262 6.25 13.45 18.85
CA LEU A 262 7.34 14.36 18.46
C LEU A 262 7.88 13.97 17.08
N THR A 263 7.80 14.88 16.12
CA THR A 263 8.49 14.77 14.82
C THR A 263 9.75 15.62 14.86
N LEU A 264 10.92 14.98 14.72
CA LEU A 264 12.21 15.66 14.61
C LEU A 264 12.72 15.53 13.17
N VAL A 265 12.89 16.67 12.49
CA VAL A 265 13.45 16.71 11.14
C VAL A 265 14.88 17.23 11.24
N SER A 266 15.81 16.29 11.43
CA SER A 266 17.24 16.60 11.52
C SER A 266 17.83 16.84 10.14
N ARG A 267 18.39 18.02 9.91
CA ARG A 267 19.18 18.33 8.71
C ARG A 267 20.65 18.01 9.00
N PHE A 268 21.10 16.83 8.56
CA PHE A 268 22.51 16.46 8.64
C PHE A 268 23.19 16.74 7.30
N GLU A 269 24.36 17.38 7.35
CA GLU A 269 25.30 17.34 6.23
C GLU A 269 25.93 15.94 6.22
N LEU A 270 25.37 15.05 5.38
CA LEU A 270 25.94 13.71 5.22
C LEU A 270 27.22 13.81 4.36
N PRO A 271 28.32 13.14 4.76
CA PRO A 271 29.52 13.10 3.93
C PRO A 271 29.21 12.43 2.59
N SER A 272 29.76 12.97 1.50
CA SER A 272 29.64 12.36 0.19
C SER A 272 30.32 10.99 0.20
N LEU A 273 29.66 9.98 -0.38
CA LEU A 273 30.28 8.69 -0.62
C LEU A 273 31.28 8.87 -1.77
N PRO A 274 32.59 8.65 -1.56
CA PRO A 274 33.60 8.91 -2.59
C PRO A 274 33.49 7.91 -3.75
N LEU A 275 32.97 6.71 -3.47
CA LEU A 275 32.71 5.71 -4.46
C LEU A 275 31.39 4.97 -4.19
N GLN A 276 30.65 4.61 -5.24
CA GLN A 276 29.39 3.89 -5.14
C GLN A 276 29.07 3.04 -6.39
N GLU A 277 28.55 1.84 -6.19
CA GLU A 277 28.08 0.95 -7.26
C GLU A 277 26.54 1.02 -7.40
N TYR A 278 26.04 1.07 -8.63
CA TYR A 278 24.61 1.09 -8.95
C TYR A 278 24.23 -0.08 -9.84
N ILE A 279 23.31 -0.94 -9.38
CA ILE A 279 22.86 -2.11 -10.14
C ILE A 279 21.37 -1.97 -10.42
N PHE A 280 20.98 -1.92 -11.69
CA PHE A 280 19.59 -1.86 -12.11
C PHE A 280 19.08 -3.26 -12.49
N LEU A 281 18.22 -3.86 -11.68
CA LEU A 281 17.51 -5.09 -12.00
C LEU A 281 16.22 -4.74 -12.74
N VAL A 282 16.13 -5.21 -13.98
CA VAL A 282 15.03 -4.94 -14.89
C VAL A 282 14.23 -6.21 -15.11
N ASP A 283 12.96 -6.18 -14.71
CA ASP A 283 12.01 -7.25 -14.98
C ASP A 283 11.62 -7.27 -16.46
N ARG A 284 11.84 -8.40 -17.10
CA ARG A 284 11.49 -8.68 -18.50
C ARG A 284 10.55 -9.89 -18.61
N SER A 285 9.82 -10.19 -17.55
CA SER A 285 8.80 -11.22 -17.53
C SER A 285 7.64 -10.88 -18.48
N GLY A 286 6.86 -11.89 -18.87
CA GLY A 286 5.75 -11.73 -19.81
C GLY A 286 4.66 -10.76 -19.33
N SER A 287 4.52 -10.55 -18.01
CA SER A 287 3.57 -9.59 -17.44
C SER A 287 3.92 -8.13 -17.76
N MET A 288 5.19 -7.87 -18.09
CA MET A 288 5.73 -6.55 -18.44
C MET A 288 5.46 -6.15 -19.90
N GLU A 289 4.84 -7.02 -20.71
CA GLU A 289 4.60 -6.74 -22.14
C GLU A 289 3.77 -5.47 -22.37
N GLY A 290 4.05 -4.78 -23.49
CA GLY A 290 3.32 -3.60 -23.92
C GLY A 290 3.76 -2.32 -23.19
N ALA A 291 2.80 -1.61 -22.57
CA ALA A 291 3.06 -0.27 -22.01
C ALA A 291 3.99 -0.28 -20.79
N LYS A 292 4.04 -1.39 -20.03
CA LYS A 292 4.87 -1.48 -18.81
C LYS A 292 6.36 -1.49 -19.15
N ILE A 293 6.81 -2.33 -20.08
CA ILE A 293 8.22 -2.37 -20.49
C ILE A 293 8.67 -1.05 -21.13
N ALA A 294 7.79 -0.39 -21.90
CA ALA A 294 8.08 0.93 -22.46
C ALA A 294 8.27 2.00 -21.35
N ALA A 295 7.48 1.92 -20.27
CA ALA A 295 7.63 2.78 -19.11
C ALA A 295 8.93 2.47 -18.34
N VAL A 296 9.30 1.19 -18.18
CA VAL A 296 10.59 0.77 -17.59
C VAL A 296 11.75 1.36 -18.38
N CYS A 297 11.76 1.23 -19.70
CA CYS A 297 12.84 1.74 -20.54
C CYS A 297 12.96 3.26 -20.40
N SER A 298 11.83 3.98 -20.45
CA SER A 298 11.79 5.42 -20.22
C SER A 298 12.34 5.82 -18.84
N ALA A 299 11.94 5.12 -17.79
CA ALA A 299 12.41 5.38 -16.43
C ALA A 299 13.90 5.09 -16.28
N LEU A 300 14.38 3.97 -16.80
CA LEU A 300 15.79 3.57 -16.75
C LEU A 300 16.67 4.56 -17.53
N GLN A 301 16.21 5.04 -18.68
CA GLN A 301 16.87 6.11 -19.45
C GLN A 301 17.04 7.40 -18.63
N ILE A 302 16.04 7.77 -17.82
CA ILE A 302 16.12 8.93 -16.91
C ILE A 302 17.09 8.62 -15.76
N MET A 303 16.99 7.44 -15.15
CA MET A 303 17.85 7.03 -14.03
C MET A 303 19.33 7.02 -14.43
N LEU A 304 19.67 6.45 -15.59
CA LEU A 304 21.04 6.43 -16.12
C LEU A 304 21.60 7.86 -16.25
N ARG A 305 20.82 8.79 -16.80
CA ARG A 305 21.24 10.19 -16.97
C ARG A 305 21.27 11.00 -15.67
N SER A 306 20.58 10.52 -14.62
CA SER A 306 20.48 11.18 -13.31
C SER A 306 21.54 10.71 -12.31
N LEU A 307 22.37 9.74 -12.67
CA LEU A 307 23.44 9.25 -11.81
C LEU A 307 24.51 10.33 -11.55
N PRO A 308 25.13 10.36 -10.35
CA PRO A 308 26.23 11.28 -10.05
C PRO A 308 27.40 11.13 -11.04
N GLN A 309 28.04 12.22 -11.43
CA GLN A 309 29.05 12.17 -12.51
C GLN A 309 30.42 11.61 -12.10
N CYS A 310 30.73 11.47 -10.81
CA CYS A 310 32.07 11.12 -10.34
C CYS A 310 32.04 10.00 -9.30
N GLY A 311 33.01 9.08 -9.40
CA GLY A 311 33.24 8.02 -8.41
C GLY A 311 32.27 6.84 -8.48
N ILE A 312 31.46 6.73 -9.53
CA ILE A 312 30.42 5.69 -9.58
C ILE A 312 30.69 4.63 -10.65
N SER A 313 30.27 3.42 -10.35
CA SER A 313 30.20 2.31 -11.30
C SER A 313 28.76 1.83 -11.41
N PHE A 314 28.35 1.32 -12.56
CA PHE A 314 27.00 0.83 -12.74
C PHE A 314 26.92 -0.41 -13.64
N ASN A 315 25.83 -1.16 -13.50
CA ASN A 315 25.51 -2.29 -14.35
C ASN A 315 23.99 -2.45 -14.49
N ILE A 316 23.56 -3.09 -15.57
CA ILE A 316 22.16 -3.42 -15.82
C ILE A 316 22.03 -4.95 -15.82
N MET A 317 21.06 -5.46 -15.07
CA MET A 317 20.75 -6.87 -14.97
C MET A 317 19.31 -7.11 -15.41
N SER A 318 19.13 -7.83 -16.51
CA SER A 318 17.80 -8.28 -16.95
C SER A 318 17.42 -9.57 -16.23
N PHE A 319 16.17 -9.69 -15.78
CA PHE A 319 15.67 -10.93 -15.16
C PHE A 319 14.26 -11.32 -15.62
N GLY A 320 13.96 -12.61 -15.45
CA GLY A 320 12.66 -13.25 -15.61
C GLY A 320 12.78 -14.68 -15.09
N SER A 321 12.55 -15.72 -15.91
CA SER A 321 12.90 -17.12 -15.57
C SER A 321 14.41 -17.37 -15.56
N ARG A 322 15.18 -16.49 -16.23
CA ARG A 322 16.64 -16.46 -16.26
C ARG A 322 17.11 -15.05 -15.95
N HIS A 323 18.37 -14.88 -15.60
CA HIS A 323 18.97 -13.57 -15.42
C HIS A 323 20.23 -13.41 -16.28
N THR A 324 20.46 -12.20 -16.77
CA THR A 324 21.63 -11.87 -17.58
C THR A 324 22.15 -10.50 -17.20
N LEU A 325 23.45 -10.41 -16.95
CA LEU A 325 24.13 -9.13 -16.78
C LEU A 325 24.46 -8.54 -18.14
N PHE A 326 24.32 -7.23 -18.29
CA PHE A 326 24.73 -6.51 -19.50
C PHE A 326 26.25 -6.55 -19.66
N TRP A 327 26.99 -6.27 -18.57
CA TRP A 327 28.43 -6.49 -18.49
C TRP A 327 28.79 -7.54 -17.43
N PRO A 328 29.85 -8.34 -17.63
CA PRO A 328 30.31 -9.31 -16.63
C PRO A 328 30.69 -8.69 -15.27
N SER A 329 31.10 -7.42 -15.26
CA SER A 329 31.41 -6.63 -14.08
C SER A 329 30.89 -5.20 -14.26
N SER A 330 30.62 -4.49 -13.18
CA SER A 330 30.17 -3.09 -13.25
C SER A 330 31.23 -2.20 -13.90
N MET A 331 30.76 -1.26 -14.71
CA MET A 331 31.61 -0.36 -15.48
C MET A 331 31.54 1.06 -14.92
N ALA A 332 32.64 1.81 -15.04
CA ALA A 332 32.67 3.21 -14.63
C ALA A 332 31.68 4.05 -15.43
N TYR A 333 31.10 5.07 -14.79
CA TYR A 333 30.19 6.02 -15.44
C TYR A 333 30.96 6.97 -16.37
N THR A 334 31.11 6.56 -17.63
CA THR A 334 31.69 7.36 -18.72
C THR A 334 30.65 7.62 -19.79
N ALA A 335 30.80 8.69 -20.57
CA ALA A 335 29.87 9.01 -21.66
C ALA A 335 29.70 7.84 -22.66
N GLU A 336 30.78 7.12 -22.96
CA GLU A 336 30.76 5.95 -23.84
C GLU A 336 29.96 4.79 -23.25
N ASN A 337 30.21 4.44 -21.98
CA ASN A 337 29.49 3.35 -21.31
C ASN A 337 28.00 3.69 -21.14
N VAL A 338 27.66 4.96 -20.88
CA VAL A 338 26.27 5.42 -20.80
C VAL A 338 25.58 5.33 -22.15
N GLU A 339 26.25 5.67 -23.24
CA GLU A 339 25.70 5.52 -24.59
C GLU A 339 25.44 4.05 -24.94
N HIS A 340 26.38 3.15 -24.63
CA HIS A 340 26.22 1.71 -24.83
C HIS A 340 25.07 1.14 -23.99
N ALA A 341 24.96 1.56 -22.72
CA ALA A 341 23.87 1.17 -21.86
C ALA A 341 22.52 1.72 -22.38
N SER A 342 22.47 2.98 -22.81
CA SER A 342 21.28 3.60 -23.40
C SER A 342 20.79 2.83 -24.63
N ALA A 343 21.69 2.53 -25.57
CA ALA A 343 21.36 1.75 -26.76
C ALA A 343 20.86 0.34 -26.41
N HIS A 344 21.37 -0.27 -25.33
CA HIS A 344 20.86 -1.54 -24.84
C HIS A 344 19.46 -1.42 -24.26
N VAL A 345 19.17 -0.37 -23.51
CA VAL A 345 17.85 -0.14 -22.90
C VAL A 345 16.76 0.01 -23.95
N ASP A 346 17.07 0.66 -25.08
CA ASP A 346 16.10 0.90 -26.15
C ASP A 346 15.65 -0.38 -26.88
N ILE A 347 16.41 -1.47 -26.76
CA ILE A 347 16.10 -2.78 -27.36
C ILE A 347 15.56 -3.80 -26.34
N ILE A 348 15.29 -3.39 -25.10
CA ILE A 348 14.75 -4.28 -24.07
C ILE A 348 13.28 -4.62 -24.38
N GLU A 349 12.98 -5.93 -24.38
CA GLU A 349 11.64 -6.49 -24.58
C GLU A 349 11.29 -7.50 -23.47
N ALA A 350 10.00 -7.69 -23.21
CA ALA A 350 9.47 -8.61 -22.20
C ALA A 350 9.56 -10.10 -22.61
N ASN A 351 10.76 -10.62 -22.83
CA ASN A 351 11.01 -11.94 -23.41
C ASN A 351 11.79 -12.92 -22.50
N TYR A 352 11.76 -12.73 -21.18
CA TYR A 352 12.50 -13.56 -20.21
C TYR A 352 11.64 -14.61 -19.48
N GLY A 353 10.34 -14.70 -19.79
CA GLY A 353 9.46 -15.75 -19.25
C GLY A 353 8.76 -15.32 -17.95
N GLY A 354 8.85 -16.15 -16.90
CA GLY A 354 8.28 -15.87 -15.58
C GLY A 354 9.09 -14.87 -14.75
N THR A 355 8.86 -14.83 -13.44
CA THR A 355 9.35 -13.74 -12.56
C THR A 355 10.12 -14.29 -11.35
N GLU A 356 11.40 -14.67 -11.54
CA GLU A 356 12.25 -15.24 -10.48
C GLU A 356 13.11 -14.19 -9.75
N ILE A 357 12.46 -13.29 -9.01
CA ILE A 357 13.11 -12.15 -8.32
C ILE A 357 14.21 -12.61 -7.33
N ARG A 358 13.95 -13.69 -6.58
CA ARG A 358 14.90 -14.17 -5.55
C ARG A 358 16.25 -14.54 -6.16
N ALA A 359 16.24 -15.27 -7.28
CA ALA A 359 17.46 -15.69 -7.96
C ALA A 359 18.21 -14.49 -8.57
N ALA A 360 17.47 -13.53 -9.13
CA ALA A 360 18.04 -12.31 -9.66
C ALA A 360 18.71 -11.45 -8.57
N LEU A 361 18.08 -11.31 -7.41
CA LEU A 361 18.65 -10.58 -6.27
C LEU A 361 19.92 -11.23 -5.73
N ASP A 362 19.92 -12.56 -5.53
CA ASP A 362 21.13 -13.26 -5.08
C ASP A 362 22.28 -13.10 -6.10
N ALA A 363 21.98 -13.19 -7.39
CA ALA A 363 22.96 -12.97 -8.44
C ALA A 363 23.48 -11.52 -8.47
N ALA A 364 22.61 -10.52 -8.28
CA ALA A 364 23.00 -9.11 -8.20
C ALA A 364 23.88 -8.79 -6.98
N PHE A 365 23.58 -9.40 -5.83
CA PHE A 365 24.42 -9.25 -4.63
C PHE A 365 25.79 -9.93 -4.78
N ARG A 366 25.87 -11.02 -5.54
CA ARG A 366 27.14 -11.71 -5.85
C ARG A 366 27.94 -11.06 -6.97
N SER A 367 27.29 -10.31 -7.87
CA SER A 367 27.95 -9.62 -8.97
C SER A 367 28.61 -8.30 -8.55
N GLN A 368 28.52 -7.93 -7.27
CA GLN A 368 29.20 -6.74 -6.74
C GLN A 368 30.69 -6.84 -7.00
N SER A 369 31.24 -5.80 -7.62
CA SER A 369 32.63 -5.81 -8.10
C SER A 369 33.62 -5.76 -6.93
N ASP A 370 33.24 -5.10 -5.83
CA ASP A 370 34.01 -5.00 -4.59
C ASP A 370 33.08 -5.04 -3.36
N PRO A 371 33.18 -6.05 -2.48
CA PRO A 371 32.37 -6.15 -1.27
C PRO A 371 32.54 -4.99 -0.27
N ALA A 372 33.64 -4.23 -0.34
CA ALA A 372 33.90 -3.07 0.51
C ALA A 372 33.26 -1.77 -0.04
N MET A 373 32.75 -1.79 -1.27
CA MET A 373 32.15 -0.63 -1.92
C MET A 373 30.65 -0.53 -1.60
N PRO A 374 30.14 0.66 -1.24
CA PRO A 374 28.71 0.88 -1.10
C PRO A 374 27.96 0.58 -2.40
N ALA A 375 26.87 -0.18 -2.33
CA ALA A 375 26.06 -0.57 -3.48
C ALA A 375 24.60 -0.17 -3.30
N SER A 376 24.01 0.39 -4.36
CA SER A 376 22.58 0.65 -4.49
C SER A 376 21.99 -0.21 -5.59
N VAL A 377 21.06 -1.08 -5.22
CA VAL A 377 20.37 -1.97 -6.14
C VAL A 377 18.96 -1.43 -6.37
N PHE A 378 18.60 -1.16 -7.62
CA PHE A 378 17.27 -0.71 -8.03
C PHE A 378 16.54 -1.85 -8.74
N VAL A 379 15.39 -2.27 -8.25
CA VAL A 379 14.56 -3.31 -8.85
C VAL A 379 13.36 -2.65 -9.53
N LEU A 380 13.19 -2.86 -10.83
CA LEU A 380 12.06 -2.36 -11.62
C LEU A 380 11.20 -3.56 -12.01
N THR A 381 10.00 -3.68 -11.45
CA THR A 381 9.10 -4.84 -11.62
C THR A 381 7.64 -4.41 -11.52
N ASP A 382 6.70 -5.21 -11.99
CA ASP A 382 5.27 -5.02 -11.76
C ASP A 382 4.74 -5.79 -10.53
N GLY A 383 5.62 -6.38 -9.72
CA GLY A 383 5.33 -6.76 -8.33
C GLY A 383 4.73 -8.15 -8.12
N GLU A 384 4.73 -9.00 -9.12
CA GLU A 384 4.03 -10.29 -9.04
C GLU A 384 4.87 -11.42 -8.39
N ALA A 385 5.39 -11.22 -7.17
CA ALA A 385 6.22 -12.22 -6.47
C ALA A 385 5.48 -12.98 -5.35
N TYR A 386 5.50 -14.32 -5.41
CA TYR A 386 4.83 -15.20 -4.44
C TYR A 386 5.67 -15.48 -3.17
N ASN A 387 7.00 -15.59 -3.30
CA ASN A 387 7.89 -15.97 -2.20
C ASN A 387 8.51 -14.74 -1.52
N LEU A 388 7.65 -13.90 -0.93
CA LEU A 388 8.09 -12.69 -0.22
C LEU A 388 9.01 -13.03 0.96
N ASP A 389 8.68 -14.08 1.74
CA ASP A 389 9.49 -14.50 2.89
C ASP A 389 10.92 -14.90 2.48
N GLY A 390 11.06 -15.66 1.39
CA GLY A 390 12.35 -16.08 0.86
C GLY A 390 13.15 -14.91 0.26
N VAL A 391 12.48 -13.96 -0.38
CA VAL A 391 13.12 -12.72 -0.87
C VAL A 391 13.60 -11.88 0.31
N GLN A 392 12.75 -11.65 1.32
CA GLN A 392 13.08 -10.90 2.53
C GLN A 392 14.26 -11.54 3.27
N ALA A 393 14.27 -12.86 3.43
CA ALA A 393 15.39 -13.58 4.05
C ALA A 393 16.70 -13.39 3.26
N THR A 394 16.64 -13.48 1.92
CA THR A 394 17.83 -13.31 1.05
C THR A 394 18.38 -11.88 1.14
N VAL A 395 17.50 -10.88 1.16
CA VAL A 395 17.87 -9.47 1.30
C VAL A 395 18.45 -9.20 2.69
N ALA A 396 17.83 -9.74 3.75
CA ALA A 396 18.30 -9.57 5.13
C ALA A 396 19.70 -10.19 5.33
N ASP A 397 19.95 -11.36 4.74
CA ASP A 397 21.24 -12.03 4.74
C ASP A 397 22.30 -11.22 3.95
N ALA A 398 21.96 -10.72 2.76
CA ALA A 398 22.85 -9.86 1.98
C ALA A 398 23.23 -8.56 2.71
N ILE A 399 22.25 -7.87 3.32
CA ILE A 399 22.49 -6.66 4.12
C ILE A 399 23.39 -6.99 5.32
N SER A 400 23.16 -8.13 5.98
CA SER A 400 23.97 -8.56 7.13
C SER A 400 25.42 -8.83 6.73
N ARG A 401 25.66 -9.44 5.57
CA ARG A 401 27.01 -9.63 5.01
C ARG A 401 27.69 -8.30 4.70
N SER A 402 27.00 -7.37 4.04
CA SER A 402 27.58 -6.04 3.72
C SER A 402 27.93 -5.27 4.99
N LYS A 403 27.09 -5.32 6.03
CA LYS A 403 27.39 -4.72 7.34
C LYS A 403 28.64 -5.33 7.99
N ALA A 404 28.82 -6.65 7.89
CA ALA A 404 30.02 -7.31 8.41
C ALA A 404 31.30 -6.87 7.69
N SER A 405 31.21 -6.57 6.40
CA SER A 405 32.31 -6.01 5.60
C SER A 405 32.45 -4.48 5.71
N ASN A 406 31.73 -3.84 6.64
CA ASN A 406 31.69 -2.38 6.83
C ASN A 406 31.29 -1.60 5.56
N SER A 407 30.48 -2.21 4.70
CA SER A 407 29.91 -1.63 3.49
C SER A 407 28.42 -1.33 3.66
N LEU A 408 27.88 -0.47 2.79
CA LEU A 408 26.48 -0.04 2.76
C LEU A 408 25.79 -0.63 1.53
N LEU A 409 24.83 -1.52 1.76
CA LEU A 409 23.94 -2.04 0.72
C LEU A 409 22.55 -1.43 0.87
N ARG A 410 22.05 -0.80 -0.19
CA ARG A 410 20.69 -0.27 -0.28
C ARG A 410 19.94 -0.97 -1.39
N LEU A 411 18.70 -1.36 -1.13
CA LEU A 411 17.79 -1.93 -2.10
C LEU A 411 16.59 -1.00 -2.25
N PHE A 412 16.28 -0.60 -3.47
CA PHE A 412 15.13 0.21 -3.82
C PHE A 412 14.28 -0.59 -4.80
N CYS A 413 12.98 -0.71 -4.54
CA CYS A 413 12.05 -1.38 -5.43
C CYS A 413 11.11 -0.33 -6.04
N LEU A 414 10.94 -0.38 -7.35
CA LEU A 414 10.07 0.49 -8.12
C LEU A 414 9.01 -0.37 -8.82
N GLY A 415 7.79 -0.30 -8.31
CA GLY A 415 6.62 -0.94 -8.88
C GLY A 415 6.14 -0.21 -10.12
N ILE A 416 5.94 -0.91 -11.24
CA ILE A 416 5.46 -0.34 -12.50
C ILE A 416 4.07 -0.87 -12.84
N GLY A 417 3.10 0.05 -12.87
CA GLY A 417 1.71 -0.24 -13.21
C GLY A 417 0.73 0.28 -12.17
N ASN A 418 -0.57 0.07 -12.41
CA ASN A 418 -1.65 0.49 -11.51
C ASN A 418 -2.01 -0.59 -10.46
N ALA A 419 -1.30 -1.72 -10.45
CA ALA A 419 -1.63 -2.89 -9.63
C ALA A 419 -0.34 -3.60 -9.21
N VAL A 420 0.46 -2.93 -8.38
CA VAL A 420 1.72 -3.47 -7.83
C VAL A 420 1.57 -3.54 -6.31
N SER A 421 1.93 -4.66 -5.68
CA SER A 421 1.88 -4.90 -4.23
C SER A 421 3.22 -5.43 -3.73
#